data_AF-A0A8T6RZ99-F1
#
_entry.id   AF-A0A8T6RZ99-F1
#
_cell.length_a   1.000
_cell.length_b   1.000
_cell.length_c   1.000
_cell.angle_alpha   90.00
_cell.angle_beta   90.00
_cell.angle_gamma   90.00
#
_symmetry.space_group_name_H-M   'P 1'
#
loop_
_entity.id
_entity.type
_entity.pdbx_description
1 polymer ?
#
loop_
_entity_poly.entity_id
_entity_poly.type
_entity_poly.pdbx_seq_one_letter_code
_entity_poly.pdbx_strand_id
1 'polypeptide(L)'
;GQLRVEADGELPTGMAVQLSAFQALAGYPSSTIRLAGTLFGDTAVSVVDLAGTVEPLSFTAVRSMLPDLPVSGEVRGSVGFAGSLEDLEIDVDLETPAGPLAAVGTVNVADLE
;
A
#
# COMPACT_ATOMS: atom_id res chain seq x y z
N GLY A 1 -0.52 -16.38 4.74
CA GLY A 1 -0.47 -14.93 4.96
C GLY A 1 -1.62 -14.53 5.86
N GLN A 2 -1.50 -13.42 6.57
CA GLN A 2 -2.54 -12.83 7.40
C GLN A 2 -2.75 -11.39 6.95
N LEU A 3 -4.00 -11.00 6.74
CA LEU A 3 -4.40 -9.61 6.57
C LEU A 3 -5.21 -9.20 7.80
N ARG A 4 -4.85 -8.07 8.40
CA ARG A 4 -5.61 -7.41 9.46
C ARG A 4 -6.01 -6.03 8.99
N VAL A 5 -7.27 -5.69 9.21
CA VAL A 5 -7.84 -4.37 8.95
C VAL A 5 -8.56 -3.95 10.22
N GLU A 6 -8.21 -2.79 10.72
CA GLU A 6 -8.84 -2.15 11.87
C GLU A 6 -9.32 -0.78 11.40
N ALA A 7 -10.57 -0.46 11.71
CA ALA A 7 -11.21 0.79 11.36
C ALA A 7 -12.00 1.29 12.57
N ASP A 8 -11.85 2.56 12.89
CA ASP A 8 -12.49 3.21 14.02
C ASP A 8 -13.00 4.60 13.63
N GLY A 9 -14.19 4.95 14.13
CA GLY A 9 -14.87 6.20 13.80
C GLY A 9 -15.85 6.10 12.62
N GLU A 10 -16.22 7.26 12.08
CA GLU A 10 -17.23 7.40 11.03
C GLU A 10 -16.65 8.18 9.85
N LEU A 11 -16.99 7.81 8.61
CA LEU A 11 -16.45 8.47 7.41
C LEU A 11 -16.66 10.00 7.38
N PRO A 12 -17.84 10.54 7.78
CA PRO A 12 -18.07 12.00 7.73
C PRO A 12 -17.20 12.79 8.70
N THR A 13 -16.74 12.16 9.78
CA THR A 13 -15.92 12.79 10.83
C THR A 13 -14.44 12.38 10.74
N GLY A 14 -14.11 11.48 9.82
CA GLY A 14 -12.80 10.86 9.69
C GLY A 14 -12.80 9.48 10.35
N MET A 15 -12.63 8.45 9.53
CA MET A 15 -12.44 7.08 9.97
C MET A 15 -10.95 6.77 10.02
N ALA A 16 -10.43 6.54 11.22
CA ALA A 16 -9.06 6.06 11.38
C ALA A 16 -8.99 4.61 10.89
N VAL A 17 -7.99 4.31 10.05
CA VAL A 17 -7.78 2.96 9.54
C VAL A 17 -6.35 2.51 9.74
N GLN A 18 -6.19 1.23 10.02
CA GLN A 18 -4.91 0.55 10.07
C GLN A 18 -5.03 -0.76 9.30
N LEU A 19 -4.16 -0.92 8.30
CA LEU A 19 -4.02 -2.17 7.56
C LEU A 19 -2.65 -2.75 7.85
N SER A 20 -2.62 -4.05 8.13
CA SER A 20 -1.38 -4.80 8.29
C SER A 20 -1.49 -6.11 7.54
N ALA A 21 -0.61 -6.32 6.57
CA ALA A 21 -0.50 -7.58 5.84
C ALA A 21 0.83 -8.24 6.20
N PHE A 22 0.78 -9.51 6.61
CA PHE A 22 1.94 -10.34 6.89
C PHE A 22 1.95 -11.56 5.97
N GLN A 23 3.06 -11.78 5.30
CA GLN A 23 3.27 -12.96 4.46
C GLN A 23 4.58 -13.64 4.83
N ALA A 24 4.48 -14.87 5.33
CA ALA A 24 5.60 -15.79 5.45
C ALA A 24 5.35 -16.96 4.51
N LEU A 25 6.15 -17.06 3.44
CA LEU A 25 6.18 -18.22 2.56
C LEU A 25 7.45 -19.02 2.85
N ALA A 26 7.33 -20.34 2.88
CA ALA A 26 8.48 -21.22 3.11
C ALA A 26 9.57 -20.97 2.06
N GLY A 27 10.80 -20.72 2.52
CA GLY A 27 11.94 -20.41 1.64
C GLY A 27 12.10 -18.94 1.23
N TYR A 28 11.23 -18.04 1.73
CA TYR A 28 11.31 -16.60 1.46
C TYR A 28 11.35 -15.78 2.76
N PRO A 29 11.96 -14.58 2.73
CA PRO A 29 11.90 -13.66 3.86
C PRO A 29 10.45 -13.25 4.13
N SER A 30 10.12 -13.05 5.41
CA SER A 30 8.80 -12.59 5.83
C SER A 30 8.58 -11.15 5.40
N SER A 31 7.42 -10.89 4.82
CA SER A 31 7.01 -9.56 4.38
C SER A 31 5.93 -9.00 5.28
N THR A 32 6.11 -7.75 5.68
CA THR A 32 5.14 -6.97 6.45
C THR A 32 4.86 -5.67 5.71
N ILE A 33 3.59 -5.41 5.43
CA ILE A 33 3.11 -4.12 4.95
C ILE A 33 2.24 -3.54 6.05
N ARG A 34 2.50 -2.29 6.42
CA ARG A 34 1.67 -1.53 7.36
C ARG A 34 1.25 -0.24 6.70
N LEU A 35 -0.05 0.04 6.69
CA LEU A 35 -0.63 1.30 6.26
C LEU A 35 -1.51 1.83 7.39
N ALA A 36 -1.48 3.12 7.63
CA ALA A 36 -2.33 3.77 8.59
C ALA A 36 -2.68 5.18 8.12
N GLY A 37 -3.84 5.66 8.55
CA GLY A 37 -4.23 7.04 8.31
C GLY A 37 -5.72 7.24 8.49
N THR A 38 -6.30 8.16 7.73
CA THR A 38 -7.70 8.56 7.87
C THR A 38 -8.39 8.56 6.52
N LEU A 39 -9.62 8.03 6.52
CA LEU A 39 -10.51 8.06 5.38
C LEU A 39 -11.66 9.01 5.67
N PHE A 40 -12.07 9.78 4.67
CA PHE A 40 -13.22 10.67 4.78
C PHE A 40 -14.22 10.38 3.66
N GLY A 41 -15.49 10.68 3.94
CA GLY A 41 -16.57 10.47 3.00
C GLY A 41 -17.94 10.68 3.62
N ASP A 42 -18.98 10.62 2.81
CA ASP A 42 -20.37 10.69 3.31
C ASP A 42 -20.94 9.28 3.49
N THR A 43 -21.28 8.63 2.38
CA THR A 43 -21.75 7.22 2.33
C THR A 43 -20.69 6.25 1.82
N ALA A 44 -19.66 6.76 1.17
CA ALA A 44 -18.50 6.02 0.67
C ALA A 44 -17.25 6.88 0.83
N VAL A 45 -16.08 6.24 0.85
CA VAL A 45 -14.78 6.93 0.87
C VAL A 45 -14.69 7.84 -0.36
N SER A 46 -14.34 9.10 -0.14
CA SER A 46 -14.10 10.08 -1.21
C SER A 46 -12.73 10.72 -1.10
N VAL A 47 -12.16 10.78 0.12
CA VAL A 47 -10.83 11.33 0.40
C VAL A 47 -10.04 10.34 1.25
N VAL A 48 -8.77 10.21 0.91
CA VAL A 48 -7.83 9.29 1.51
C VAL A 48 -6.62 10.08 1.98
N ASP A 49 -6.17 9.81 3.19
CA ASP A 49 -4.87 10.23 3.71
C ASP A 49 -4.26 9.04 4.44
N LEU A 50 -3.41 8.28 3.75
CA LEU A 50 -2.78 7.06 4.24
C LEU A 50 -1.27 7.15 4.02
N ALA A 51 -0.53 6.70 5.02
CA ALA A 51 0.90 6.48 4.90
C ALA A 51 1.25 5.08 5.41
N GLY A 52 2.33 4.51 4.90
CA GLY A 52 2.74 3.21 5.34
C GLY A 52 4.16 2.84 5.00
N THR A 53 4.57 1.72 5.59
CA THR A 53 5.88 1.13 5.38
C THR A 53 5.76 -0.27 4.84
N VAL A 54 6.74 -0.61 4.01
CA VAL A 54 6.95 -1.94 3.47
C VAL A 54 8.26 -2.46 4.05
N GLU A 55 8.19 -3.55 4.80
CA GLU A 55 9.33 -4.13 5.51
C GLU A 55 9.43 -5.63 5.26
N PRO A 56 10.59 -6.02 4.72
CA PRO A 56 10.80 -6.27 3.28
C PRO A 56 9.67 -7.01 2.56
N LEU A 57 9.19 -6.46 1.45
CA LEU A 57 8.37 -7.21 0.50
C LEU A 57 9.28 -8.05 -0.42
N SER A 58 9.14 -9.37 -0.35
CA SER A 58 9.82 -10.28 -1.27
C SER A 58 9.10 -10.29 -2.61
N PHE A 59 9.62 -9.59 -3.61
CA PHE A 59 9.09 -9.68 -4.97
C PHE A 59 9.23 -11.08 -5.56
N THR A 60 10.19 -11.87 -5.07
CA THR A 60 10.27 -13.30 -5.44
C THR A 60 9.05 -14.09 -4.96
N ALA A 61 8.50 -13.75 -3.78
CA ALA A 61 7.23 -14.29 -3.32
C ALA A 61 6.06 -13.76 -4.14
N VAL A 62 6.01 -12.45 -4.44
CA VAL A 62 4.95 -11.86 -5.29
C VAL A 62 4.93 -12.49 -6.68
N ARG A 63 6.10 -12.75 -7.27
CA ARG A 63 6.23 -13.35 -8.59
C ARG A 63 5.74 -14.81 -8.64
N SER A 64 5.64 -15.49 -7.50
CA SER A 64 4.97 -16.80 -7.43
C SER A 64 3.45 -16.69 -7.63
N MET A 65 2.86 -15.51 -7.39
CA MET A 65 1.43 -15.21 -7.56
C MET A 65 1.16 -14.43 -8.85
N LEU A 66 2.10 -13.59 -9.29
CA LEU A 66 2.06 -12.77 -10.50
C LEU A 66 3.34 -12.98 -11.32
N PRO A 67 3.43 -14.05 -12.12
CA PRO A 67 4.68 -14.47 -12.76
C PRO A 67 5.22 -13.49 -13.82
N ASP A 68 4.35 -12.66 -14.40
CA ASP A 68 4.68 -11.69 -15.45
C ASP A 68 5.34 -10.41 -14.94
N LEU A 69 5.42 -10.22 -13.62
CA LEU A 69 6.10 -9.06 -13.04
C LEU A 69 7.62 -9.20 -13.24
N PRO A 70 8.28 -8.29 -13.99
CA PRO A 70 9.71 -8.34 -14.27
C PRO A 70 10.55 -7.82 -13.09
N VAL A 71 10.11 -8.06 -11.85
CA VAL A 71 10.77 -7.61 -10.62
C VAL A 71 11.21 -8.80 -9.78
N SER A 72 12.37 -8.68 -9.14
CA SER A 72 12.95 -9.70 -8.27
C SER A 72 13.68 -9.07 -7.09
N GLY A 73 13.83 -9.83 -6.01
CA GLY A 73 14.51 -9.40 -4.78
C GLY A 73 13.58 -8.83 -3.71
N GLU A 74 14.13 -8.09 -2.77
CA GLU A 74 13.40 -7.51 -1.64
C GLU A 74 13.29 -6.00 -1.80
N VAL A 75 12.11 -5.43 -1.55
CA VAL A 75 11.95 -3.98 -1.42
C VAL A 75 11.53 -3.57 -0.04
N ARG A 76 12.04 -2.42 0.39
CA ARG A 76 11.74 -1.78 1.66
C ARG A 76 11.50 -0.29 1.40
N GLY A 77 10.66 0.34 2.19
CA GLY A 77 10.47 1.79 2.09
C GLY A 77 9.08 2.24 2.51
N SER A 78 8.68 3.40 2.02
CA SER A 78 7.44 4.06 2.38
C SER A 78 6.56 4.32 1.17
N VAL A 79 5.25 4.34 1.43
CA VAL A 79 4.23 4.72 0.46
C VAL A 79 3.24 5.69 1.12
N GLY A 80 2.78 6.67 0.37
CA GLY A 80 1.80 7.66 0.78
C GLY A 80 0.68 7.78 -0.26
N PHE A 81 -0.54 7.99 0.23
CA PHE A 81 -1.74 8.21 -0.57
C PHE A 81 -2.50 9.38 0.01
N ALA A 82 -2.66 10.46 -0.74
CA ALA A 82 -3.32 11.66 -0.25
C ALA A 82 -4.21 12.28 -1.33
N GLY A 83 -5.41 12.71 -0.95
CA GLY A 83 -6.32 13.43 -1.84
C GLY A 83 -7.65 12.73 -2.07
N SER A 84 -8.39 13.20 -3.07
CA SER A 84 -9.69 12.60 -3.43
C SER A 84 -9.48 11.37 -4.30
N LEU A 85 -10.47 10.46 -4.35
CA LEU A 85 -10.39 9.29 -5.23
C LEU A 85 -10.33 9.65 -6.73
N GLU A 86 -10.75 10.85 -7.11
CA GLU A 86 -10.66 11.35 -8.50
C GLU A 86 -9.27 11.93 -8.84
N ASP A 87 -8.50 12.29 -7.82
CA ASP A 87 -7.22 12.99 -7.92
C ASP A 87 -6.29 12.51 -6.78
N LEU A 88 -6.09 11.19 -6.71
CA LEU A 88 -5.35 10.57 -5.63
C LEU A 88 -3.87 10.69 -5.91
N GLU A 89 -3.16 11.49 -5.11
CA GLU A 89 -1.71 11.56 -5.14
C GLU A 89 -1.13 10.31 -4.47
N ILE A 90 -0.13 9.73 -5.14
CA ILE A 90 0.62 8.59 -4.68
C ILE A 90 2.09 9.02 -4.62
N ASP A 91 2.69 8.87 -3.45
CA ASP A 91 4.13 9.04 -3.23
C ASP A 91 4.73 7.69 -2.84
N VAL A 92 5.82 7.31 -3.51
CA VAL A 92 6.50 6.04 -3.29
C VAL A 92 7.99 6.32 -3.18
N ASP A 93 8.60 5.86 -2.09
CA ASP A 93 10.05 5.83 -1.90
C ASP A 93 10.44 4.41 -1.46
N LEU A 94 11.14 3.69 -2.33
CA LEU A 94 11.50 2.29 -2.14
C LEU A 94 12.98 2.05 -2.42
N GLU A 95 13.64 1.35 -1.51
CA GLU A 95 14.94 0.74 -1.75
C GLU A 95 14.74 -0.60 -2.47
N THR A 96 15.34 -0.73 -3.66
CA THR A 96 15.29 -1.95 -4.46
C THR A 96 16.70 -2.48 -4.75
N PRO A 97 16.87 -3.75 -5.14
CA PRO A 97 18.17 -4.29 -5.53
C PRO A 97 18.79 -3.60 -6.74
N ALA A 98 17.97 -2.96 -7.59
CA ALA A 98 18.42 -2.20 -8.75
C ALA A 98 18.78 -0.74 -8.42
N GLY A 99 18.58 -0.31 -7.17
CA GLY A 99 18.75 1.07 -6.71
C GLY A 99 17.48 1.65 -6.08
N PRO A 100 17.54 2.89 -5.59
CA PRO A 100 16.36 3.57 -5.05
C PRO A 100 15.35 3.85 -6.17
N LEU A 101 14.08 3.64 -5.87
CA LEU A 101 12.93 3.95 -6.70
C LEU A 101 12.10 5.00 -5.98
N ALA A 102 12.03 6.19 -6.55
CA ALA A 102 11.10 7.23 -6.12
C ALA A 102 10.09 7.47 -7.24
N ALA A 103 8.80 7.47 -6.92
CA ALA A 103 7.74 7.76 -7.87
C ALA A 103 6.67 8.64 -7.20
N VAL A 104 6.28 9.69 -7.90
CA VAL A 104 5.13 10.53 -7.52
C VAL A 104 4.19 10.53 -8.71
N GLY A 105 2.91 10.32 -8.46
CA GLY A 105 1.91 10.30 -9.51
C GLY A 105 0.52 10.55 -8.97
N THR A 106 -0.40 10.78 -9.89
CA THR A 106 -1.81 10.98 -9.60
C THR A 106 -2.59 9.88 -10.30
N VAL A 107 -3.55 9.29 -9.60
CA VAL A 107 -4.46 8.30 -10.18
C VAL A 107 -5.90 8.71 -9.92
N ASN A 108 -6.75 8.50 -10.92
CA ASN A 108 -8.18 8.49 -10.73
C ASN A 108 -8.62 7.04 -10.52
N VAL A 109 -9.18 6.75 -9.34
CA VAL A 109 -9.60 5.40 -8.96
C VAL A 109 -10.78 4.92 -9.81
N ALA A 110 -11.60 5.83 -10.34
CA ALA A 110 -12.70 5.48 -11.22
C ALA A 110 -12.26 4.95 -12.60
N ASP A 111 -11.01 5.23 -13.02
CA ASP A 111 -10.46 4.73 -14.29
C ASP A 111 -9.89 3.30 -14.18
N LEU A 112 -9.93 2.67 -13.00
CA LEU A 112 -9.36 1.34 -12.74
C LEU A 112 -10.35 0.18 -12.95
N GLU A 113 -11.52 0.43 -13.56
CA GLU A 113 -12.56 -0.58 -13.83
C GLU A 113 -12.39 -1.37 -15.15
#